data_AF-A0A329AVY9-F1
#
_entry.id   AF-A0A329AVY9-F1
#
_cell.length_a   1.000
_cell.length_b   1.000
_cell.length_c   1.000
_cell.angle_alpha   90.00
_cell.angle_beta   90.00
_cell.angle_gamma   90.00
#
_symmetry.space_group_name_H-M   'P 1'
#
loop_
_entity.id
_entity.type
_entity.pdbx_description
1 polymer ?
#
loop_
_entity_poly.entity_id
_entity_poly.type
_entity_poly.pdbx_seq_one_letter_code
_entity_poly.pdbx_strand_id
1 'polypeptide(L)'
;ALWYSVKGCFAERRWLLKAALWSLPMPWFACEVGWLVAEYGRQPWTIYGVLPTRLSVSTLSVGSLYGSLAGFIGFYTVLLVIEVFLMQRFARQGPGSLGTGRYANEATAH
;
A
#
# COMPACT_ATOMS: atom_id res chain seq x y z
N ALA A 1 -14.22 -15.69 -3.36
CA ALA A 1 -14.65 -14.94 -4.56
C ALA A 1 -14.75 -15.83 -5.80
N LEU A 2 -13.68 -16.56 -6.17
CA LEU A 2 -13.61 -17.36 -7.41
C LEU A 2 -14.75 -18.38 -7.58
N TRP A 3 -15.08 -19.17 -6.55
CA TRP A 3 -16.18 -20.14 -6.60
C TRP A 3 -17.55 -19.51 -6.92
N TYR A 4 -17.87 -18.37 -6.32
CA TYR A 4 -19.13 -17.65 -6.57
C TYR A 4 -19.12 -16.90 -7.90
N SER A 5 -17.94 -16.54 -8.41
CA SER A 5 -17.78 -16.00 -9.76
C SER A 5 -18.08 -17.07 -10.81
N VAL A 6 -17.55 -18.28 -10.64
CA VAL A 6 -17.80 -19.42 -11.53
C VAL A 6 -19.29 -19.81 -11.57
N LYS A 7 -20.01 -19.68 -10.44
CA LYS A 7 -21.46 -19.94 -10.38
C LYS A 7 -22.34 -18.77 -10.83
N GLY A 8 -21.76 -17.62 -11.18
CA GLY A 8 -22.50 -16.43 -11.63
C GLY A 8 -23.31 -15.67 -10.54
N CYS A 9 -23.34 -16.14 -9.29
CA CYS A 9 -24.17 -15.57 -8.21
C CYS A 9 -23.38 -14.65 -7.24
N PHE A 10 -22.24 -14.11 -7.65
CA PHE A 10 -21.40 -13.26 -6.79
C PHE A 10 -22.06 -11.93 -6.41
N ALA A 11 -22.86 -11.33 -7.31
CA ALA A 11 -23.50 -10.04 -7.10
C ALA A 11 -24.61 -10.07 -6.02
N GLU A 12 -25.25 -11.24 -5.82
CA GLU A 12 -26.32 -11.41 -4.84
C GLU A 12 -25.78 -11.48 -3.39
N ARG A 13 -24.50 -11.83 -3.22
CA ARG A 13 -23.91 -12.09 -1.90
C ARG A 13 -23.24 -10.83 -1.34
N ARG A 14 -24.04 -9.97 -0.71
CA ARG A 14 -23.58 -8.70 -0.09
C ARG A 14 -22.42 -8.87 0.90
N TRP A 15 -22.36 -9.98 1.65
CA TRP A 15 -21.26 -10.24 2.60
C TRP A 15 -19.92 -10.46 1.88
N LEU A 16 -19.94 -11.12 0.72
CA LEU A 16 -18.75 -11.40 -0.07
C LEU A 16 -18.17 -10.11 -0.66
N LEU A 17 -19.05 -9.23 -1.16
CA LEU A 17 -18.66 -7.91 -1.67
C LEU A 17 -18.09 -7.02 -0.57
N LYS A 18 -18.69 -7.02 0.62
CA LYS A 18 -18.15 -6.30 1.78
C LYS A 18 -16.79 -6.87 2.21
N ALA A 19 -16.66 -8.20 2.30
CA ALA A 19 -15.41 -8.85 2.66
C ALA A 19 -14.29 -8.51 1.66
N ALA A 20 -14.59 -8.49 0.36
CA ALA A 20 -13.64 -8.07 -0.67
C ALA A 20 -13.17 -6.62 -0.47
N LEU A 21 -14.08 -5.69 -0.16
CA LEU A 21 -13.74 -4.30 0.12
C LEU A 21 -12.84 -4.17 1.37
N TRP A 22 -13.17 -4.86 2.45
CA TRP A 22 -12.36 -4.83 3.68
C TRP A 22 -11.03 -5.56 3.56
N SER A 23 -10.90 -6.48 2.61
CA SER A 23 -9.64 -7.18 2.34
C SER A 23 -8.62 -6.35 1.58
N LEU A 24 -8.97 -5.17 1.06
CA LEU A 24 -8.06 -4.31 0.31
C LEU A 24 -6.72 -4.04 1.02
N PRO A 25 -6.65 -3.62 2.30
CA PRO A 25 -5.38 -3.39 2.98
C PRO A 25 -4.61 -4.66 3.37
N MET A 26 -5.23 -5.84 3.31
CA MET A 26 -4.67 -7.09 3.84
C MET A 26 -3.36 -7.52 3.16
N PRO A 27 -3.22 -7.46 1.82
CA PRO A 27 -1.97 -7.83 1.14
C PRO A 27 -0.80 -6.93 1.55
N TRP A 28 -1.02 -5.63 1.73
CA TRP A 28 0.02 -4.71 2.20
C TRP A 28 0.55 -5.13 3.57
N PHE A 29 -0.33 -5.36 4.55
CA PHE A 29 0.08 -5.83 5.87
C PHE A 29 0.82 -7.16 5.83
N ALA A 30 0.37 -8.10 5.00
CA ALA A 30 1.04 -9.39 4.85
C ALA A 30 2.46 -9.24 4.29
N CYS A 31 2.66 -8.35 3.31
CA CYS A 31 3.97 -8.07 2.74
C CYS A 31 4.90 -7.41 3.77
N GLU A 32 4.45 -6.38 4.49
CA GLU A 32 5.25 -5.67 5.50
C GLU A 32 5.68 -6.61 6.63
N VAL A 33 4.76 -7.44 7.13
CA VAL A 33 5.08 -8.43 8.18
C VAL A 33 6.00 -9.52 7.65
N GLY A 34 5.82 -9.97 6.41
CA GLY A 34 6.71 -10.93 5.77
C GLY A 34 8.15 -10.42 5.68
N TRP A 35 8.32 -9.16 5.26
CA TRP A 35 9.63 -8.50 5.24
C TRP A 35 10.22 -8.31 6.64
N LEU A 36 9.41 -7.89 7.62
CA LEU A 36 9.85 -7.77 9.01
C LEU A 36 10.40 -9.10 9.54
N VAL A 37 9.70 -10.21 9.31
CA VAL A 37 10.13 -11.55 9.73
C VAL A 37 11.44 -11.94 9.04
N ALA A 38 11.57 -11.66 7.73
CA ALA A 38 12.77 -11.98 6.97
C ALA A 38 13.99 -11.16 7.40
N GLU A 39 13.83 -9.86 7.64
CA GLU A 39 14.91 -8.97 8.03
C GLU A 39 15.31 -9.14 9.49
N TYR A 40 14.32 -9.23 10.39
CA TYR A 40 14.58 -9.39 11.80
C TYR A 40 15.12 -10.80 12.12
N GLY A 41 14.67 -11.81 11.39
CA GLY A 41 15.20 -13.17 11.49
C GLY A 41 16.69 -13.29 11.13
N ARG A 42 17.25 -12.27 10.47
CA ARG A 42 18.67 -12.20 10.09
C ARG A 42 19.55 -11.45 11.11
N GLN A 43 18.96 -10.76 12.07
CA GLN A 43 19.69 -10.18 13.19
C GLN A 43 20.32 -11.31 14.03
N PRO A 44 21.59 -11.21 14.50
CA PRO A 44 22.44 -10.01 14.61
C PRO A 44 23.41 -9.77 13.43
N TRP A 45 23.16 -10.35 12.26
CA TRP A 45 24.11 -10.34 11.14
C TRP A 45 23.64 -9.45 9.97
N THR A 46 24.49 -8.53 9.51
CA THR A 46 24.27 -7.83 8.24
C THR A 46 24.64 -8.73 7.06
N ILE A 47 25.66 -9.58 7.24
CA ILE A 47 26.02 -10.66 6.33
C ILE A 47 26.32 -11.86 7.22
N TYR A 48 25.55 -12.94 7.06
CA TYR A 48 25.69 -14.14 7.88
C TYR A 48 27.15 -14.61 7.91
N GLY A 49 27.71 -14.73 9.12
CA GLY A 49 29.06 -15.24 9.36
C GLY A 49 30.21 -14.31 8.99
N VAL A 50 29.95 -13.10 8.48
CA VAL A 50 31.02 -12.16 8.03
C VAL A 50 30.96 -10.82 8.75
N LEU A 51 29.78 -10.18 8.83
CA LEU A 51 29.67 -8.81 9.37
C LEU A 51 28.48 -8.67 10.33
N PRO A 52 28.74 -8.47 11.64
CA PRO A 52 27.71 -8.13 12.62
C PRO A 52 27.11 -6.74 12.37
N THR A 53 25.80 -6.59 12.61
CA THR A 53 25.07 -5.32 12.39
C THR A 53 25.62 -4.13 13.17
N ARG A 54 26.20 -4.38 14.34
CA ARG A 54 26.81 -3.33 15.18
C ARG A 54 28.11 -2.73 14.63
N LEU A 55 28.78 -3.41 13.69
CA LEU A 55 29.99 -2.90 13.05
C LEU A 55 29.71 -2.24 11.69
N SER A 56 28.48 -2.36 11.17
CA SER A 56 28.06 -1.76 9.90
C SER A 56 27.51 -0.32 10.03
N VAL A 57 27.44 0.23 11.24
CA VAL A 57 26.86 1.56 11.47
C VAL A 57 27.90 2.68 11.25
N SER A 58 27.54 3.69 10.46
CA SER A 58 28.39 4.86 10.21
C SER A 58 28.44 5.80 11.42
N THR A 59 29.60 6.42 11.69
CA THR A 59 29.82 7.36 12.78
C THR A 59 29.29 8.77 12.47
N LEU A 60 27.99 8.90 12.20
CA LEU A 60 27.35 10.19 11.97
C LEU A 60 26.89 10.85 13.29
N SER A 61 26.89 12.19 13.28
CA SER A 61 26.25 12.99 14.33
C SER A 61 24.77 12.62 14.46
N VAL A 62 24.35 12.32 15.69
CA VAL A 62 22.97 11.97 16.03
C VAL A 62 21.98 13.04 15.56
N GLY A 63 22.40 14.32 15.55
CA GLY A 63 21.56 15.45 15.11
C GLY A 63 21.26 15.46 13.61
N SER A 64 22.24 15.14 12.75
CA SER A 64 22.00 15.09 11.30
C SER A 64 21.21 13.84 10.89
N LEU A 65 21.35 12.75 11.63
CA LEU A 65 20.54 11.54 11.45
C LEU A 65 19.05 11.83 11.70
N TYR A 66 18.69 12.43 12.84
CA TYR A 66 17.29 12.76 13.13
C TYR A 66 16.73 13.81 12.16
N GLY A 67 17.52 14.80 11.76
CA GLY A 67 17.10 15.81 10.79
C GLY A 67 16.74 15.19 9.42
N SER A 68 17.62 14.33 8.89
CA SER A 68 17.37 13.63 7.62
C SER A 68 16.21 12.64 7.71
N LEU A 69 16.13 11.85 8.79
CA LEU A 69 15.04 10.91 9.03
C LEU A 69 13.68 11.64 9.11
N ALA A 70 13.60 12.74 9.86
CA ALA A 70 12.38 13.54 9.95
C ALA A 70 11.99 14.13 8.58
N GLY A 71 12.97 14.59 7.80
CA GLY A 71 12.75 15.07 6.43
C GLY A 71 12.16 13.98 5.52
N PHE A 72 12.72 12.77 5.55
CA PHE A 72 12.21 11.65 4.75
C PHE A 72 10.81 11.21 5.21
N ILE A 73 10.57 11.10 6.52
CA ILE A 73 9.25 10.74 7.07
C ILE A 73 8.22 11.78 6.62
N GLY A 74 8.50 13.07 6.78
CA GLY A 74 7.58 14.14 6.38
C GLY A 74 7.29 14.11 4.88
N PHE A 75 8.33 13.99 4.06
CA PHE A 75 8.21 13.94 2.61
C PHE A 75 7.36 12.75 2.13
N TYR A 76 7.67 11.53 2.60
CA TYR A 76 6.90 10.34 2.21
C TYR A 76 5.47 10.37 2.76
N THR A 77 5.25 10.96 3.94
CA THR A 77 3.89 11.13 4.49
C THR A 77 3.04 12.04 3.61
N VAL A 78 3.61 13.16 3.13
CA VAL A 78 2.90 14.07 2.22
C VAL A 78 2.54 13.36 0.91
N LEU A 79 3.50 12.62 0.33
CA LEU A 79 3.24 11.84 -0.88
C LEU A 79 2.13 10.81 -0.68
N LEU A 80 2.16 10.07 0.43
CA LEU A 80 1.15 9.07 0.78
C LEU A 80 -0.25 9.70 0.89
N VAL A 81 -0.36 10.86 1.54
CA VAL A 81 -1.66 11.57 1.66
C VAL A 81 -2.20 11.97 0.29
N ILE A 82 -1.34 12.51 -0.58
CA ILE A 82 -1.73 12.91 -1.95
C ILE A 82 -2.16 11.68 -2.76
N GLU A 83 -1.40 10.59 -2.69
CA GLU A 83 -1.69 9.36 -3.41
C GLU A 83 -3.02 8.75 -2.96
N VAL A 84 -3.23 8.60 -1.65
CA VAL A 84 -4.48 8.05 -1.10
C VAL A 84 -5.68 8.93 -1.49
N PHE A 85 -5.51 10.26 -1.45
CA PHE A 85 -6.54 11.19 -1.88
C PHE A 85 -6.90 11.00 -3.37
N LEU A 86 -5.90 10.91 -4.24
CA LEU A 86 -6.12 10.70 -5.68
C LEU A 86 -6.75 9.33 -5.94
N MET A 87 -6.27 8.27 -5.29
CA MET A 87 -6.80 6.93 -5.43
C MET A 87 -8.28 6.88 -5.03
N GLN A 88 -8.66 7.49 -3.90
CA GLN A 88 -10.05 7.57 -3.47
C GLN A 88 -10.91 8.41 -4.42
N ARG A 89 -10.38 9.52 -4.94
CA ARG A 89 -11.09 10.39 -5.88
C ARG A 89 -11.40 9.65 -7.18
N PHE A 90 -10.41 9.01 -7.80
CA PHE A 90 -10.60 8.30 -9.06
C PHE A 90 -11.38 6.99 -8.89
N ALA A 91 -11.15 6.25 -7.80
CA ALA A 91 -11.92 5.03 -7.52
C ALA A 91 -13.43 5.32 -7.34
N ARG A 92 -13.79 6.48 -6.77
CA ARG A 92 -15.20 6.90 -6.63
C ARG A 92 -15.80 7.44 -7.92
N GLN A 93 -15.02 8.10 -8.78
CA GLN A 93 -15.48 8.54 -10.09
C GLN A 93 -15.82 7.36 -11.01
N GLY A 94 -15.09 6.24 -10.85
CA GLY A 94 -15.31 5.03 -11.64
C GLY A 94 -14.97 5.26 -13.12
N PRO A 95 -15.52 4.49 -14.06
CA PRO A 95 -15.17 4.58 -15.48
C PRO A 95 -15.64 5.88 -16.16
N GLY A 96 -16.37 6.74 -15.46
CA GLY A 96 -16.81 8.02 -15.99
C GLY A 96 -15.69 9.05 -16.19
N SER A 97 -14.48 8.78 -15.70
CA SER A 97 -13.31 9.64 -15.99
C SER A 97 -12.73 9.45 -17.40
N LEU A 98 -13.23 8.46 -18.16
CA LEU A 98 -12.69 8.10 -19.49
C LEU A 98 -13.30 8.90 -20.65
N GLY A 99 -14.45 9.58 -20.46
CA GLY A 99 -15.03 10.51 -21.46
C GLY A 99 -15.57 9.85 -22.73
N THR A 100 -16.00 8.59 -22.65
CA THR A 100 -16.49 7.75 -23.76
C THR A 100 -18.01 7.85 -24.04
N GLY A 101 -18.79 8.51 -23.17
CA GLY A 101 -20.23 8.71 -23.30
C GLY A 101 -21.12 7.49 -22.95
N ARG A 102 -20.56 6.44 -22.35
CA ARG A 102 -21.21 5.15 -22.07
C ARG A 102 -21.37 4.82 -20.58
N TYR A 103 -20.85 5.65 -19.68
CA TYR A 103 -20.81 5.35 -18.25
C TYR A 103 -21.71 6.28 -17.43
N ALA A 104 -22.25 5.75 -16.33
CA ALA A 104 -23.24 6.43 -15.49
C ALA A 104 -22.78 7.77 -14.88
N ASN A 105 -21.47 8.05 -14.83
CA ASN A 105 -20.89 9.23 -14.19
C ASN A 105 -20.21 10.20 -15.18
N GLU A 106 -20.46 10.09 -16.48
CA GLU A 106 -19.91 11.06 -17.45
C GLU A 106 -20.73 12.35 -17.45
N ALA A 107 -20.03 13.49 -17.50
CA ALA A 107 -20.68 14.75 -17.82
C ALA A 107 -21.26 14.63 -19.23
N THR A 108 -22.57 14.81 -19.37
CA THR A 108 -23.24 14.88 -20.68
C THR A 108 -22.49 15.89 -21.53
N ALA A 109 -21.84 15.41 -22.60
CA ALA A 109 -21.26 16.28 -23.60
C ALA A 109 -22.41 17.14 -24.16
N HIS A 110 -22.35 18.45 -23.88
CA HIS A 110 -23.18 19.45 -24.55
C HIS A 110 -22.71 19.66 -25.98
#